data_AF-R9NVN2-F1
#
_entry.id   AF-R9NVN2-F1
#
_cell.length_a   1.000
_cell.length_b   1.000
_cell.length_c   1.000
_cell.angle_alpha   90.00
_cell.angle_beta   90.00
_cell.angle_gamma   90.00
#
_symmetry.space_group_name_H-M   'P 1'
#
loop_
_entity.id
_entity.type
_entity.pdbx_description
1 polymer ?
#
loop_
_entity_poly.entity_id
_entity_poly.type
_entity_poly.pdbx_seq_one_letter_code
_entity_poly.pdbx_strand_id
1 'polypeptide(L)'
;MTTDQHHDESELPPAGNPADASNKDVPPAIAAFVESFYKISDTPDVHEQYADDYYIDDESRLSFQIGPMQPTNKRDGIVAWRQKGWEGVTRRKHVVNGVFISPKWENEIMLDGTVEMDKNGSTLRFNWAGRMVFDQKSLDDGSPKIETYKVWLPHTEVTAFGLIPTDHPVGRLVAGPTLVGHRAFRSFARRTRCAEPGPFPGECVAAKANATHLFNERIKRRGQFRLHSSFEESSAFAIRASRPDQLCEAIIVAKMSLIALEEAFNIPSLAEQSAYQARLFVADGNGQAHADRLVDIHGERLAKMDQHGVAHTILSLTAPGIQDFDEPKAAAAAAKEVNDWVHQQVQQNPKRFSAFASLSMHNPKDASDELRRCVKELGFVGALVNDNQRLPNDEAAWYDQPEWDSFWTTVTELDVPFYLHPIAPKGEIHRRIYKDRAALIGPVLSFANNVSAHLLGMIVNGVFDRHPKLKIIVGHLGEHIPFDLWRINHWLEDVHKPRGAVSMQKTIRDYFNENIWVTTSGHFSTLTLKYVQDEIGIDRILFSIDYPYEKFEDACNWFKTLDGKFSAEDLAKISHENSQKLFPHLRS
;
A
#
# COMPACT_ATOMS: atom_id res chain seq x y z
N MET A 1 38.50 44.89 -3.80
CA MET A 1 38.05 45.71 -2.67
C MET A 1 36.53 45.78 -2.78
N THR A 2 35.80 44.78 -2.28
CA THR A 2 35.48 44.48 -0.85
C THR A 2 34.32 45.32 -0.33
N THR A 3 33.16 44.67 -0.22
CA THR A 3 32.18 44.69 0.88
C THR A 3 31.10 43.70 0.43
N ASP A 4 31.20 42.43 0.79
CA ASP A 4 30.67 41.89 2.06
C ASP A 4 29.20 42.25 2.27
N GLN A 5 28.33 41.40 1.71
CA GLN A 5 27.04 41.13 2.33
C GLN A 5 27.20 39.82 3.10
N HIS A 6 27.29 39.93 4.42
CA HIS A 6 27.17 38.77 5.30
C HIS A 6 25.79 38.14 5.05
N HIS A 7 25.79 36.89 4.56
CA HIS A 7 24.64 36.01 4.77
C HIS A 7 24.72 35.48 6.20
N ASP A 8 23.56 35.50 6.87
CA ASP A 8 23.40 35.31 8.31
C ASP A 8 23.74 33.88 8.76
N GLU A 9 24.31 33.74 9.96
CA GLU A 9 24.66 32.44 10.55
C GLU A 9 23.43 31.80 11.24
N SER A 10 22.38 31.53 10.46
CA SER A 10 21.13 30.91 10.94
C SER A 10 20.50 29.98 9.89
N GLU A 11 20.02 28.78 10.17
CA GLU A 11 20.14 27.91 11.34
C GLU A 11 20.07 26.46 10.81
N LEU A 12 21.19 25.73 10.81
CA LEU A 12 21.10 24.29 11.07
C LEU A 12 21.03 24.16 12.60
N PRO A 13 20.13 23.34 13.15
CA PRO A 13 20.13 23.13 14.60
C PRO A 13 21.54 22.70 15.04
N PRO A 14 22.02 23.17 16.21
CA PRO A 14 23.23 22.62 16.78
C PRO A 14 23.08 21.11 16.84
N ALA A 15 24.17 20.36 16.57
CA ALA A 15 24.16 18.92 16.77
C ALA A 15 23.63 18.66 18.19
N GLY A 16 22.53 17.91 18.29
CA GLY A 16 22.00 17.52 19.59
C GLY A 16 23.10 16.80 20.36
N ASN A 17 23.12 16.95 21.69
CA ASN A 17 24.07 16.20 22.51
C ASN A 17 23.96 14.71 22.14
N PRO A 18 25.00 14.07 21.56
CA PRO A 18 24.84 12.72 21.03
C PRO A 18 24.46 11.69 22.10
N ALA A 19 24.73 12.00 23.38
CA ALA A 19 24.29 11.21 24.52
C ALA A 19 22.76 11.25 24.72
N ASP A 20 22.09 12.40 24.50
CA ASP A 20 20.65 12.57 24.74
C ASP A 20 19.78 11.77 23.75
N ALA A 21 20.32 11.47 22.56
CA ALA A 21 19.70 10.62 21.55
C ALA A 21 20.13 9.14 21.63
N SER A 22 21.09 8.80 22.51
CA SER A 22 21.67 7.46 22.60
C SER A 22 20.95 6.57 23.62
N ASN A 23 20.85 5.27 23.34
CA ASN A 23 20.30 4.28 24.28
C ASN A 23 21.26 3.92 25.43
N LYS A 24 22.48 4.49 25.48
CA LYS A 24 23.54 4.30 26.49
C LYS A 24 24.57 5.42 26.40
N ASP A 25 25.14 5.84 27.54
CA ASP A 25 26.25 6.80 27.60
C ASP A 25 27.36 6.52 26.57
N VAL A 26 27.71 7.53 25.76
CA VAL A 26 28.77 7.41 24.76
C VAL A 26 30.15 7.60 25.41
N PRO A 27 31.09 6.64 25.29
CA PRO A 27 32.45 6.79 25.82
C PRO A 27 33.12 8.07 25.32
N PRO A 28 33.77 8.87 26.19
CA PRO A 28 34.38 10.14 25.81
C PRO A 28 35.37 10.04 24.64
N ALA A 29 36.11 8.93 24.54
CA ALA A 29 37.01 8.66 23.42
C ALA A 29 36.27 8.53 22.08
N ILE A 30 35.10 7.89 22.06
CA ILE A 30 34.27 7.75 20.85
C ILE A 30 33.61 9.08 20.50
N ALA A 31 33.12 9.85 21.49
CA ALA A 31 32.55 11.17 21.26
C ALA A 31 33.57 12.14 20.64
N ALA A 32 34.77 12.23 21.22
CA ALA A 32 35.86 13.05 20.69
C ALA A 32 36.37 12.56 19.32
N PHE A 33 36.40 11.24 19.11
CA PHE A 33 36.71 10.66 17.79
C PHE A 33 35.71 11.15 16.74
N VAL A 34 34.40 10.99 16.98
CA VAL A 34 33.33 11.34 16.02
C VAL A 34 33.36 12.83 15.68
N GLU A 35 33.52 13.71 16.67
CA GLU A 35 33.65 15.16 16.45
C GLU A 35 34.85 15.49 15.53
N SER A 36 36.03 14.95 15.85
CA SER A 36 37.25 15.20 15.05
C SER A 36 37.14 14.60 13.64
N PHE A 37 36.59 13.40 13.51
CA PHE A 37 36.45 12.67 12.26
C PHE A 37 35.59 13.44 11.25
N TYR A 38 34.42 13.94 11.65
CA TYR A 38 33.57 14.72 10.73
C TYR A 38 34.16 16.09 10.43
N LYS A 39 34.84 16.73 11.39
CA LYS A 39 35.61 17.98 11.14
C LYS A 39 36.69 17.79 10.07
N ILE A 40 37.45 16.70 10.12
CA ILE A 40 38.42 16.37 9.05
C ILE A 40 37.70 15.92 7.78
N SER A 41 36.56 15.20 7.85
CA SER A 41 35.76 14.83 6.67
C SER A 41 35.25 16.04 5.87
N ASP A 42 34.91 17.13 6.57
CA ASP A 42 34.42 18.40 6.04
C ASP A 42 35.52 19.41 5.64
N THR A 43 36.79 19.09 5.89
CA THR A 43 37.92 19.91 5.47
C THR A 43 38.39 19.51 4.06
N PRO A 44 38.44 20.40 3.05
CA PRO A 44 38.99 20.06 1.73
C PRO A 44 40.48 19.71 1.81
N ASP A 45 41.01 19.06 0.76
CA ASP A 45 42.44 18.81 0.51
C ASP A 45 43.23 17.94 1.52
N VAL A 46 42.73 17.68 2.74
CA VAL A 46 43.37 16.81 3.75
C VAL A 46 43.09 15.32 3.54
N HIS A 47 43.33 14.81 2.32
CA HIS A 47 42.88 13.47 1.92
C HIS A 47 43.67 12.32 2.55
N GLU A 48 44.99 12.46 2.58
CA GLU A 48 45.94 11.52 3.14
C GLU A 48 45.75 11.44 4.66
N GLN A 49 45.68 12.59 5.32
CA GLN A 49 45.41 12.70 6.76
C GLN A 49 44.12 11.97 7.16
N TYR A 50 43.04 12.13 6.40
CA TYR A 50 41.78 11.43 6.69
C TYR A 50 41.91 9.90 6.66
N ALA A 51 42.77 9.35 5.80
CA ALA A 51 43.06 7.92 5.79
C ALA A 51 43.99 7.52 6.95
N ASP A 52 45.07 8.28 7.15
CA ASP A 52 46.16 7.97 8.08
C ASP A 52 45.75 8.10 9.56
N ASP A 53 45.00 9.14 9.92
CA ASP A 53 44.61 9.41 11.31
C ASP A 53 43.49 8.46 11.78
N TYR A 54 42.55 8.10 10.89
CA TYR A 54 41.26 7.52 11.29
C TYR A 54 41.03 6.05 10.96
N TYR A 55 41.86 5.41 10.11
CA TYR A 55 41.69 4.01 9.69
C TYR A 55 42.87 3.14 10.10
N ILE A 56 42.65 1.83 10.20
CA ILE A 56 43.74 0.85 10.35
C ILE A 56 44.45 0.57 9.01
N ASP A 57 45.75 0.24 9.09
CA ASP A 57 46.58 -0.10 7.92
C ASP A 57 46.50 -1.59 7.52
N ASP A 58 45.69 -2.39 8.22
CA ASP A 58 45.53 -3.83 8.00
C ASP A 58 44.50 -4.12 6.90
N GLU A 59 44.98 -4.30 5.66
CA GLU A 59 44.13 -4.62 4.49
C GLU A 59 43.28 -5.90 4.65
N SER A 60 43.59 -6.79 5.61
CA SER A 60 42.80 -8.00 5.84
C SER A 60 41.53 -7.76 6.66
N ARG A 61 41.47 -6.63 7.39
CA ARG A 61 40.36 -6.23 8.26
C ARG A 61 39.68 -4.93 7.83
N LEU A 62 40.43 -4.02 7.21
CA LEU A 62 39.91 -2.72 6.75
C LEU A 62 38.75 -2.90 5.76
N SER A 63 37.63 -2.22 6.00
CA SER A 63 36.47 -2.22 5.10
C SER A 63 35.80 -0.85 5.05
N PHE A 64 35.95 -0.14 3.94
CA PHE A 64 35.35 1.16 3.70
C PHE A 64 34.33 1.08 2.56
N GLN A 65 33.09 1.52 2.79
CA GLN A 65 32.03 1.57 1.77
C GLN A 65 31.07 2.75 1.99
N ILE A 66 30.80 3.54 0.95
CA ILE A 66 29.81 4.62 0.99
C ILE A 66 28.74 4.38 -0.09
N GLY A 67 27.48 4.28 0.33
CA GLY A 67 26.34 4.04 -0.54
C GLY A 67 26.48 2.74 -1.37
N PRO A 68 26.04 2.73 -2.64
CA PRO A 68 26.14 1.57 -3.52
C PRO A 68 27.54 1.40 -4.16
N MET A 69 28.55 2.17 -3.74
CA MET A 69 29.88 2.08 -4.31
C MET A 69 30.58 0.77 -3.93
N GLN A 70 31.51 0.32 -4.77
CA GLN A 70 32.35 -0.84 -4.46
C GLN A 70 33.17 -0.57 -3.19
N PRO A 71 33.24 -1.52 -2.24
CA PRO A 71 34.04 -1.35 -1.03
C PRO A 71 35.54 -1.34 -1.36
N THR A 72 36.32 -0.74 -0.49
CA THR A 72 37.79 -0.84 -0.52
C THR A 72 38.33 -1.25 0.84
N ASN A 73 39.40 -2.04 0.82
CA ASN A 73 40.17 -2.47 1.97
C ASN A 73 41.59 -1.87 1.97
N LYS A 74 41.80 -0.77 1.24
CA LYS A 74 43.12 -0.15 1.06
C LYS A 74 43.07 1.35 1.37
N ARG A 75 44.10 1.84 2.06
CA ARG A 75 44.35 3.28 2.31
C ARG A 75 44.17 4.12 1.05
N ASP A 76 44.85 3.77 -0.04
CA ASP A 76 44.80 4.54 -1.30
C ASP A 76 43.41 4.53 -1.95
N GLY A 77 42.59 3.50 -1.68
CA GLY A 77 41.19 3.48 -2.08
C GLY A 77 40.33 4.49 -1.32
N ILE A 78 40.60 4.69 -0.02
CA ILE A 78 39.94 5.72 0.82
C ILE A 78 40.36 7.11 0.34
N VAL A 79 41.65 7.33 0.08
CA VAL A 79 42.18 8.60 -0.46
C VAL A 79 41.53 8.93 -1.82
N ALA A 80 41.54 7.99 -2.76
CA ALA A 80 40.93 8.16 -4.08
C ALA A 80 39.40 8.39 -4.00
N TRP A 81 38.71 7.68 -3.09
CA TRP A 81 37.28 7.94 -2.84
C TRP A 81 37.05 9.37 -2.36
N ARG A 82 37.87 9.84 -1.41
CA ARG A 82 37.72 11.17 -0.80
C ARG A 82 38.04 12.28 -1.80
N GLN A 83 39.08 12.12 -2.62
CA GLN A 83 39.40 13.04 -3.73
C GLN A 83 38.20 13.19 -4.67
N LYS A 84 37.67 12.07 -5.18
CA LYS A 84 36.46 12.06 -6.03
C LYS A 84 35.23 12.64 -5.32
N GLY A 85 35.08 12.39 -4.02
CA GLY A 85 33.99 12.94 -3.21
C GLY A 85 34.00 14.46 -3.16
N TRP A 86 35.19 15.08 -3.18
CA TRP A 86 35.38 16.54 -3.14
C TRP A 86 35.37 17.22 -4.52
N GLU A 87 35.40 16.48 -5.64
CA GLU A 87 35.27 17.05 -6.99
C GLU A 87 34.03 17.96 -7.11
N GLY A 88 34.25 19.24 -7.44
CA GLY A 88 33.19 20.24 -7.61
C GLY A 88 32.51 20.70 -6.32
N VAL A 89 32.96 20.27 -5.14
CA VAL A 89 32.40 20.65 -3.83
C VAL A 89 33.15 21.85 -3.26
N THR A 90 32.45 22.94 -2.97
CA THR A 90 33.02 24.17 -2.38
C THR A 90 32.80 24.28 -0.87
N ARG A 91 31.78 23.59 -0.34
CA ARG A 91 31.48 23.50 1.10
C ARG A 91 30.88 22.13 1.39
N ARG A 92 31.20 21.54 2.55
CA ARG A 92 30.49 20.41 3.14
C ARG A 92 30.35 20.64 4.63
N LYS A 93 29.23 20.19 5.21
CA LYS A 93 29.00 20.14 6.65
C LYS A 93 28.17 18.92 6.99
N HIS A 94 28.73 17.99 7.77
CA HIS A 94 27.98 16.94 8.42
C HIS A 94 27.39 17.46 9.74
N VAL A 95 26.21 16.95 10.08
CA VAL A 95 25.59 17.02 11.40
C VAL A 95 25.31 15.59 11.81
N VAL A 96 25.90 15.14 12.91
CA VAL A 96 25.58 13.85 13.53
C VAL A 96 24.39 14.08 14.47
N ASN A 97 23.30 13.34 14.26
CA ASN A 97 22.09 13.46 15.06
C ASN A 97 22.11 12.49 16.25
N GLY A 98 22.65 11.28 16.04
CA GLY A 98 22.71 10.23 17.05
C GLY A 98 23.96 9.35 16.93
N VAL A 99 24.43 8.87 18.09
CA VAL A 99 25.51 7.89 18.25
C VAL A 99 24.98 6.73 19.09
N PHE A 100 24.81 5.57 18.49
CA PHE A 100 24.18 4.41 19.14
C PHE A 100 25.17 3.26 19.29
N ILE A 101 25.50 2.90 20.52
CA ILE A 101 26.44 1.80 20.79
C ILE A 101 25.72 0.46 20.67
N SER A 102 26.36 -0.48 19.99
CA SER A 102 25.85 -1.84 19.86
C SER A 102 25.70 -2.51 21.23
N PRO A 103 24.54 -3.08 21.58
CA PRO A 103 24.33 -3.72 22.88
C PRO A 103 25.13 -5.02 23.06
N LYS A 104 25.81 -5.49 22.00
CA LYS A 104 26.55 -6.76 21.94
C LYS A 104 28.05 -6.59 21.67
N TRP A 105 28.49 -5.46 21.13
CA TRP A 105 29.88 -5.22 20.72
C TRP A 105 30.29 -3.79 21.10
N GLU A 106 31.15 -3.61 22.10
CA GLU A 106 31.46 -2.27 22.65
C GLU A 106 32.28 -1.39 21.68
N ASN A 107 32.95 -2.01 20.71
CA ASN A 107 33.69 -1.35 19.64
C ASN A 107 32.84 -1.06 18.38
N GLU A 108 31.52 -1.23 18.41
CA GLU A 108 30.63 -0.97 17.28
C GLU A 108 29.61 0.11 17.60
N ILE A 109 29.55 1.14 16.75
CA ILE A 109 28.53 2.19 16.79
C ILE A 109 27.76 2.27 15.47
N MET A 110 26.47 2.55 15.61
CA MET A 110 25.65 3.11 14.54
C MET A 110 25.59 4.63 14.70
N LEU A 111 25.53 5.33 13.58
CA LEU A 111 25.44 6.78 13.47
C LEU A 111 24.26 7.12 12.57
N ASP A 112 23.59 8.22 12.83
CA ASP A 112 22.73 8.87 11.86
C ASP A 112 22.99 10.37 11.83
N GLY A 113 22.63 11.01 10.72
CA GLY A 113 22.91 12.41 10.54
C GLY A 113 22.34 12.98 9.25
N THR A 114 22.64 14.26 9.06
CA THR A 114 22.41 14.98 7.81
C THR A 114 23.76 15.46 7.28
N VAL A 115 23.91 15.56 5.97
CA VAL A 115 25.02 16.28 5.35
C VAL A 115 24.46 17.30 4.37
N GLU A 116 25.04 18.49 4.41
CA GLU A 116 24.79 19.57 3.47
C GLU A 116 26.08 19.87 2.71
N MET A 117 26.00 20.04 1.38
CA MET A 117 27.16 20.40 0.57
C MET A 117 26.78 21.28 -0.61
N ASP A 118 27.64 22.26 -0.91
CA ASP A 118 27.53 23.05 -2.13
C ASP A 118 28.40 22.39 -3.19
N LYS A 119 27.78 21.87 -4.26
CA LYS A 119 28.44 21.14 -5.34
C LYS A 119 27.99 21.67 -6.70
N ASN A 120 28.94 22.04 -7.56
CA ASN A 120 28.69 22.53 -8.92
C ASN A 120 27.66 23.67 -9.00
N GLY A 121 27.63 24.56 -8.00
CA GLY A 121 26.68 25.69 -7.94
C GLY A 121 25.28 25.34 -7.42
N SER A 122 25.06 24.14 -6.89
CA SER A 122 23.81 23.72 -6.23
C SER A 122 24.08 23.29 -4.79
N THR A 123 23.21 23.66 -3.85
CA THR A 123 23.24 23.13 -2.48
C THR A 123 22.43 21.82 -2.42
N LEU A 124 23.09 20.76 -1.96
CA LEU A 124 22.51 19.44 -1.77
C LEU A 124 22.42 19.16 -0.27
N ARG A 125 21.28 18.62 0.18
CA ARG A 125 21.08 18.17 1.55
C ARG A 125 20.45 16.78 1.54
N PHE A 126 21.04 15.84 2.26
CA PHE A 126 20.50 14.49 2.42
C PHE A 126 20.86 13.91 3.78
N ASN A 127 20.01 13.01 4.27
CA ASN A 127 20.29 12.23 5.47
C ASN A 127 21.27 11.09 5.16
N TRP A 128 21.92 10.56 6.17
CA TRP A 128 22.81 9.41 6.05
C TRP A 128 22.75 8.58 7.34
N ALA A 129 23.02 7.30 7.22
CA ALA A 129 23.27 6.41 8.36
C ALA A 129 24.66 5.79 8.20
N GLY A 130 25.40 5.64 9.29
CA GLY A 130 26.73 5.06 9.33
C GLY A 130 26.82 3.88 10.29
N ARG A 131 27.68 2.92 9.98
CA ARG A 131 28.19 1.91 10.90
C ARG A 131 29.70 2.08 10.98
N MET A 132 30.21 2.35 12.18
CA MET A 132 31.64 2.32 12.47
C MET A 132 31.94 1.14 13.40
N VAL A 133 32.94 0.34 13.05
CA VAL A 133 33.57 -0.63 13.94
C VAL A 133 35.00 -0.18 14.16
N PHE A 134 35.38 -0.02 15.43
CA PHE A 134 36.73 0.34 15.84
C PHE A 134 37.60 -0.92 16.02
N ASP A 135 38.89 -0.80 15.71
CA ASP A 135 39.87 -1.78 16.15
C ASP A 135 39.94 -1.75 17.68
N GLN A 136 39.63 -2.88 18.33
CA GLN A 136 39.50 -2.94 19.79
C GLN A 136 40.77 -2.47 20.50
N LYS A 137 41.96 -2.83 19.99
CA LYS A 137 43.23 -2.44 20.60
C LYS A 137 43.42 -0.92 20.54
N SER A 138 43.12 -0.29 19.40
CA SER A 138 43.20 1.18 19.25
C SER A 138 42.24 1.92 20.20
N LEU A 139 41.07 1.33 20.47
CA LEU A 139 40.08 1.85 21.40
C LEU A 139 40.58 1.73 22.86
N ASP A 140 41.16 0.58 23.21
CA ASP A 140 41.78 0.31 24.52
C ASP A 140 43.02 1.21 24.78
N ASP A 141 43.84 1.43 23.75
CA ASP A 141 45.00 2.33 23.75
C ASP A 141 44.62 3.83 23.75
N GLY A 142 43.32 4.16 23.74
CA GLY A 142 42.80 5.53 23.80
C GLY A 142 43.03 6.36 22.53
N SER A 143 43.36 5.72 21.41
CA SER A 143 43.57 6.34 20.10
C SER A 143 42.77 5.59 19.01
N PRO A 144 41.43 5.68 19.03
CA PRO A 144 40.58 4.80 18.23
C PRO A 144 40.85 4.93 16.73
N LYS A 145 40.90 3.80 16.03
CA LYS A 145 40.98 3.69 14.57
C LYS A 145 39.85 2.80 14.06
N ILE A 146 39.32 3.15 12.89
CA ILE A 146 38.23 2.42 12.25
C ILE A 146 38.78 1.18 11.53
N GLU A 147 38.20 0.03 11.85
CA GLU A 147 38.31 -1.21 11.09
C GLU A 147 37.27 -1.26 9.96
N THR A 148 35.99 -0.97 10.25
CA THR A 148 34.92 -0.94 9.24
C THR A 148 34.16 0.38 9.28
N TYR A 149 34.07 1.08 8.14
CA TYR A 149 33.12 2.18 7.93
C TYR A 149 32.18 1.88 6.77
N LYS A 150 30.88 1.80 7.07
CA LYS A 150 29.85 1.66 6.05
C LYS A 150 28.81 2.75 6.20
N VAL A 151 28.56 3.51 5.14
CA VAL A 151 27.52 4.55 5.10
C VAL A 151 26.43 4.17 4.11
N TRP A 152 25.18 4.32 4.53
CA TRP A 152 24.00 4.25 3.70
C TRP A 152 23.49 5.66 3.41
N LEU A 153 23.23 5.91 2.13
CA LEU A 153 22.59 7.14 1.65
C LEU A 153 21.20 6.77 1.14
N PRO A 154 20.13 7.52 1.52
CA PRO A 154 18.81 7.30 0.97
C PRO A 154 18.83 7.58 -0.53
N HIS A 155 18.00 6.88 -1.29
CA HIS A 155 17.74 7.21 -2.69
C HIS A 155 16.74 8.37 -2.72
N THR A 156 17.25 9.60 -2.80
CA THR A 156 16.44 10.79 -3.06
C THR A 156 16.86 11.42 -4.38
N GLU A 157 15.86 11.72 -5.20
CA GLU A 157 16.02 12.47 -6.45
C GLU A 157 16.69 13.82 -6.19
N VAL A 158 17.61 14.24 -7.07
CA VAL A 158 18.22 15.57 -7.00
C VAL A 158 17.19 16.58 -7.50
N THR A 159 16.43 17.19 -6.57
CA THR A 159 15.57 18.35 -6.85
C THR A 159 16.42 19.58 -7.16
N ALA A 160 16.87 19.69 -8.41
CA ALA A 160 17.54 20.88 -8.91
C ALA A 160 16.51 22.01 -9.16
N PHE A 161 16.34 22.88 -8.18
CA PHE A 161 15.66 24.18 -8.38
C PHE A 161 16.59 25.11 -9.17
N GLY A 162 16.41 25.22 -10.49
CA GLY A 162 17.33 25.99 -11.34
C GLY A 162 16.86 26.26 -12.77
N LEU A 163 15.92 27.20 -12.92
CA LEU A 163 15.69 28.09 -14.07
C LEU A 163 15.96 27.59 -15.50
N ILE A 164 14.88 27.48 -16.29
CA ILE A 164 14.88 27.33 -17.75
C ILE A 164 15.45 28.59 -18.44
N PRO A 165 16.39 28.44 -19.39
CA PRO A 165 16.63 29.43 -20.44
C PRO A 165 15.99 28.98 -21.76
N THR A 166 15.12 29.80 -22.33
CA THR A 166 14.57 29.63 -23.68
C THR A 166 15.50 30.26 -24.72
N ASP A 167 15.93 29.50 -25.74
CA ASP A 167 15.81 29.86 -27.18
C ASP A 167 16.66 28.96 -28.13
N HIS A 168 15.95 28.29 -29.06
CA HIS A 168 16.25 28.02 -30.50
C HIS A 168 17.67 27.60 -31.03
N PRO A 169 17.78 27.02 -32.26
CA PRO A 169 16.83 26.25 -33.08
C PRO A 169 17.38 24.92 -33.70
N VAL A 170 16.46 24.16 -34.32
CA VAL A 170 16.58 23.05 -35.29
C VAL A 170 17.99 22.62 -35.79
N GLY A 171 18.32 21.34 -35.61
CA GLY A 171 19.37 20.63 -36.37
C GLY A 171 19.01 19.15 -36.63
N ARG A 172 18.82 18.77 -37.90
CA ARG A 172 18.69 17.35 -38.33
C ARG A 172 20.07 16.69 -38.38
N LEU A 173 20.19 15.46 -37.89
CA LEU A 173 21.15 14.50 -38.46
C LEU A 173 20.61 13.06 -38.35
N VAL A 174 21.04 12.23 -39.31
CA VAL A 174 20.46 10.93 -39.67
C VAL A 174 21.41 9.82 -39.26
N ALA A 175 20.89 8.72 -38.72
CA ALA A 175 21.55 7.42 -38.74
C ALA A 175 20.54 6.32 -39.12
N GLY A 176 20.86 5.58 -40.19
CA GLY A 176 20.05 4.49 -40.72
C GLY A 176 20.35 3.12 -40.07
N PRO A 177 19.69 2.05 -40.54
CA PRO A 177 19.58 0.79 -39.80
C PRO A 177 20.59 -0.29 -40.22
N THR A 178 20.82 -1.24 -39.32
CA THR A 178 21.34 -2.57 -39.67
C THR A 178 20.48 -3.66 -39.00
N LEU A 179 20.08 -4.65 -39.79
CA LEU A 179 19.17 -5.75 -39.44
C LEU A 179 19.79 -7.06 -39.97
N VAL A 180 19.19 -8.22 -39.64
CA VAL A 180 19.54 -9.59 -40.09
C VAL A 180 20.72 -10.22 -39.31
N GLY A 181 20.62 -11.40 -38.67
CA GLY A 181 19.52 -12.37 -38.50
C GLY A 181 19.68 -13.66 -39.34
N HIS A 182 19.21 -14.81 -38.85
CA HIS A 182 18.98 -16.04 -39.65
C HIS A 182 17.83 -16.84 -38.98
N ARG A 183 16.69 -17.16 -39.63
CA ARG A 183 16.41 -18.02 -40.82
C ARG A 183 16.59 -19.52 -40.51
N ALA A 184 15.81 -20.48 -41.04
CA ALA A 184 14.73 -20.48 -42.04
C ALA A 184 13.74 -21.66 -41.77
N PHE A 185 12.57 -21.82 -42.42
CA PHE A 185 12.41 -22.25 -43.83
C PHE A 185 11.01 -21.95 -44.43
N ARG A 186 10.88 -22.02 -45.77
CA ARG A 186 9.67 -21.73 -46.60
C ARG A 186 9.31 -22.92 -47.54
N SER A 187 8.20 -22.76 -48.32
CA SER A 187 7.81 -23.40 -49.62
C SER A 187 6.84 -24.62 -49.53
N PHE A 188 5.91 -24.98 -50.43
CA PHE A 188 5.21 -24.42 -51.65
C PHE A 188 3.98 -25.35 -52.00
N ALA A 189 3.06 -25.15 -52.97
CA ALA A 189 2.27 -23.98 -53.44
C ALA A 189 1.26 -24.34 -54.58
N ARG A 190 0.04 -23.74 -54.57
CA ARG A 190 -0.96 -23.55 -55.68
C ARG A 190 -1.88 -24.70 -56.17
N ARG A 191 -3.06 -24.24 -56.69
CA ARG A 191 -4.06 -24.78 -57.67
C ARG A 191 -5.36 -25.36 -57.05
N THR A 192 -6.63 -24.98 -57.30
CA THR A 192 -7.46 -24.26 -58.32
C THR A 192 -8.45 -25.21 -59.07
N ARG A 193 -9.75 -24.82 -59.12
CA ARG A 193 -10.88 -25.33 -59.97
C ARG A 193 -11.54 -26.66 -59.54
N CYS A 194 -12.83 -26.97 -59.81
CA CYS A 194 -14.06 -26.23 -60.23
C CYS A 194 -15.29 -27.18 -60.19
N ALA A 195 -16.52 -26.62 -60.31
CA ALA A 195 -17.78 -27.19 -60.87
C ALA A 195 -18.98 -27.42 -59.91
N GLU A 196 -20.18 -27.19 -60.47
CA GLU A 196 -21.51 -26.95 -59.86
C GLU A 196 -22.50 -28.15 -60.18
N PRO A 197 -23.87 -28.10 -60.15
CA PRO A 197 -24.83 -27.01 -59.80
C PRO A 197 -26.19 -27.34 -59.09
N GLY A 198 -26.73 -26.31 -58.40
CA GLY A 198 -28.16 -25.88 -58.41
C GLY A 198 -29.23 -26.67 -57.60
N PRO A 199 -30.47 -26.11 -57.41
CA PRO A 199 -30.99 -24.78 -57.82
C PRO A 199 -31.62 -23.88 -56.72
N PHE A 200 -31.96 -22.64 -57.12
CA PHE A 200 -32.67 -21.52 -56.44
C PHE A 200 -34.19 -21.78 -56.20
N PRO A 201 -35.03 -20.86 -55.63
CA PRO A 201 -34.85 -19.42 -55.24
C PRO A 201 -35.31 -19.04 -53.80
N GLY A 202 -35.18 -17.80 -53.29
CA GLY A 202 -34.60 -16.56 -53.85
C GLY A 202 -34.72 -15.32 -52.93
N GLU A 203 -34.13 -14.20 -53.40
CA GLU A 203 -34.31 -12.77 -53.02
C GLU A 203 -34.04 -12.35 -51.54
N CYS A 204 -33.02 -11.55 -51.17
CA CYS A 204 -32.68 -10.15 -51.52
C CYS A 204 -33.77 -9.14 -51.06
N VAL A 205 -33.51 -7.98 -50.42
CA VAL A 205 -32.57 -6.90 -50.74
C VAL A 205 -32.14 -6.10 -49.46
N ALA A 206 -31.00 -5.42 -49.51
CA ALA A 206 -30.44 -4.57 -48.44
C ALA A 206 -30.77 -3.06 -48.58
N ALA A 207 -30.59 -2.26 -47.51
CA ALA A 207 -30.09 -0.87 -47.61
C ALA A 207 -29.71 -0.24 -46.24
N LYS A 208 -28.63 0.56 -46.23
CA LYS A 208 -28.34 1.60 -45.21
C LYS A 208 -28.85 2.95 -45.74
N ALA A 209 -29.34 3.85 -44.86
CA ALA A 209 -29.03 5.30 -44.94
C ALA A 209 -29.66 6.15 -43.79
N ASN A 210 -28.81 6.94 -43.13
CA ASN A 210 -28.97 8.35 -42.71
C ASN A 210 -30.29 8.93 -42.13
N ALA A 211 -30.18 9.30 -40.85
CA ALA A 211 -30.12 10.69 -40.35
C ALA A 211 -31.36 11.64 -40.32
N THR A 212 -31.72 12.02 -39.08
CA THR A 212 -32.05 13.38 -38.60
C THR A 212 -33.49 13.95 -38.70
N HIS A 213 -33.91 14.58 -37.58
CA HIS A 213 -34.97 15.59 -37.38
C HIS A 213 -36.47 15.18 -37.44
N LEU A 214 -37.17 15.25 -36.30
CA LEU A 214 -37.98 16.42 -35.88
C LEU A 214 -38.57 16.27 -34.46
N PHE A 215 -39.17 17.34 -33.92
CA PHE A 215 -39.44 17.57 -32.49
C PHE A 215 -40.91 17.98 -32.24
N ASN A 216 -41.43 17.72 -31.02
CA ASN A 216 -42.70 18.20 -30.42
C ASN A 216 -44.08 17.81 -31.02
N GLU A 217 -44.92 17.16 -30.18
CA GLU A 217 -46.22 17.70 -29.72
C GLU A 217 -46.92 16.74 -28.73
N ARG A 218 -47.17 17.18 -27.48
CA ARG A 218 -48.48 17.12 -26.78
C ARG A 218 -48.40 17.49 -25.29
N ILE A 219 -49.00 18.63 -24.94
CA ILE A 219 -49.52 18.93 -23.60
C ILE A 219 -51.00 19.26 -23.77
N LYS A 220 -51.90 18.62 -22.96
CA LYS A 220 -53.12 19.20 -22.36
C LYS A 220 -54.06 18.15 -21.76
N ARG A 221 -54.25 18.21 -20.44
CA ARG A 221 -55.55 18.28 -19.69
C ARG A 221 -55.21 18.35 -18.19
N ARG A 222 -55.43 19.51 -17.56
CA ARG A 222 -56.53 19.82 -16.60
C ARG A 222 -56.41 19.08 -15.25
N GLY A 223 -56.38 19.74 -14.08
CA GLY A 223 -56.40 21.20 -13.86
C GLY A 223 -56.33 21.63 -12.39
N GLN A 224 -56.28 22.96 -12.18
CA GLN A 224 -56.88 23.77 -11.09
C GLN A 224 -56.87 23.19 -9.66
N PHE A 225 -56.25 23.85 -8.66
CA PHE A 225 -56.79 25.08 -8.06
C PHE A 225 -55.76 25.97 -7.30
N ARG A 226 -56.22 27.20 -7.02
CA ARG A 226 -55.62 28.34 -6.27
C ARG A 226 -55.18 28.05 -4.81
N LEU A 227 -54.53 28.94 -4.03
CA LEU A 227 -53.59 30.09 -4.19
C LEU A 227 -53.51 30.82 -2.81
N HIS A 228 -52.34 30.97 -2.18
CA HIS A 228 -51.99 31.99 -1.15
C HIS A 228 -50.45 31.93 -0.96
N SER A 229 -49.67 32.97 -1.33
CA SER A 229 -49.24 34.11 -0.50
C SER A 229 -48.65 33.68 0.86
N SER A 230 -47.38 33.96 1.18
CA SER A 230 -46.76 35.30 1.14
C SER A 230 -45.34 35.38 0.56
N PHE A 231 -44.99 36.60 0.10
CA PHE A 231 -43.62 37.03 -0.21
C PHE A 231 -42.81 37.25 1.08
N GLU A 232 -41.49 37.08 1.01
CA GLU A 232 -40.57 38.17 1.36
C GLU A 232 -39.29 38.13 0.50
N GLU A 233 -39.00 39.27 -0.12
CA GLU A 233 -37.73 39.65 -0.77
C GLU A 233 -36.67 39.94 0.33
N SER A 234 -35.36 40.08 0.13
CA SER A 234 -34.39 40.09 -0.98
C SER A 234 -33.01 39.75 -0.33
N SER A 235 -31.89 39.48 -0.99
CA SER A 235 -31.25 40.25 -2.07
C SER A 235 -30.14 39.43 -2.75
N ALA A 236 -29.96 39.63 -4.06
CA ALA A 236 -28.97 38.92 -4.87
C ALA A 236 -27.55 39.50 -4.77
N PHE A 237 -26.54 38.64 -4.99
CA PHE A 237 -25.30 39.03 -5.66
C PHE A 237 -25.05 38.09 -6.83
N ALA A 238 -25.28 38.59 -8.05
CA ALA A 238 -25.14 37.81 -9.28
C ALA A 238 -23.70 37.88 -9.80
N ILE A 239 -23.00 36.74 -9.85
CA ILE A 239 -21.75 36.62 -10.62
C ILE A 239 -22.09 36.18 -12.04
N ARG A 240 -21.54 36.93 -13.00
CA ARG A 240 -21.89 36.89 -14.42
C ARG A 240 -21.06 35.82 -15.14
N ALA A 241 -21.53 34.58 -15.14
CA ALA A 241 -20.88 33.49 -15.89
C ALA A 241 -21.21 33.57 -17.39
N SER A 242 -20.22 33.89 -18.22
CA SER A 242 -20.37 34.03 -19.67
C SER A 242 -19.63 32.93 -20.44
N ARG A 243 -20.28 31.76 -20.59
CA ARG A 243 -20.09 30.75 -21.67
C ARG A 243 -20.94 29.48 -21.37
N PRO A 244 -21.88 29.06 -22.25
CA PRO A 244 -22.67 27.83 -22.04
C PRO A 244 -21.84 26.53 -22.14
N ASP A 245 -20.66 26.62 -22.75
CA ASP A 245 -19.74 25.54 -23.10
C ASP A 245 -18.93 24.97 -21.92
N GLN A 246 -18.87 25.67 -20.77
CA GLN A 246 -18.24 25.15 -19.54
C GLN A 246 -19.22 24.52 -18.53
N LEU A 247 -20.54 24.63 -18.77
CA LEU A 247 -21.56 24.06 -17.87
C LEU A 247 -21.84 22.57 -18.13
N CYS A 248 -21.44 22.02 -19.29
CA CYS A 248 -21.65 20.60 -19.60
C CYS A 248 -20.63 19.66 -18.95
N GLU A 249 -19.39 20.11 -18.67
CA GLU A 249 -18.44 19.32 -17.86
C GLU A 249 -18.77 19.43 -16.36
N ALA A 250 -19.25 20.59 -15.91
CA ALA A 250 -19.57 20.84 -14.49
C ALA A 250 -20.89 20.19 -13.99
N ILE A 251 -21.72 19.63 -14.88
CA ILE A 251 -23.04 19.08 -14.54
C ILE A 251 -23.14 17.55 -14.74
N ILE A 252 -22.14 16.91 -15.37
CA ILE A 252 -22.08 15.44 -15.49
C ILE A 252 -21.29 14.78 -14.33
N VAL A 253 -20.45 15.53 -13.60
CA VAL A 253 -19.72 15.02 -12.40
C VAL A 253 -20.43 15.40 -11.09
N ALA A 254 -21.76 15.23 -11.05
CA ALA A 254 -22.52 15.39 -9.83
C ALA A 254 -22.45 14.12 -8.96
N LYS A 255 -21.57 14.14 -7.94
CA LYS A 255 -21.34 13.08 -6.93
C LYS A 255 -20.82 11.73 -7.46
N MET A 256 -19.51 11.63 -7.68
CA MET A 256 -18.82 10.38 -7.34
C MET A 256 -18.80 10.25 -5.81
N SER A 257 -19.44 9.22 -5.26
CA SER A 257 -19.29 8.82 -3.86
C SER A 257 -18.62 7.47 -3.81
N LEU A 258 -17.29 7.44 -3.66
CA LEU A 258 -16.57 6.19 -3.41
C LEU A 258 -16.76 5.80 -1.93
N ILE A 259 -17.03 4.52 -1.68
CA ILE A 259 -16.98 3.89 -0.35
C ILE A 259 -15.81 2.91 -0.37
N ALA A 260 -14.81 3.15 0.46
CA ALA A 260 -13.61 2.31 0.56
C ALA A 260 -13.63 1.51 1.88
N LEU A 261 -13.27 0.22 1.85
CA LEU A 261 -13.48 -0.67 3.01
C LEU A 261 -12.37 -1.71 3.27
N GLU A 262 -11.13 -1.46 2.84
CA GLU A 262 -9.95 -2.16 3.36
C GLU A 262 -8.96 -1.13 3.89
N GLU A 263 -9.44 -0.18 4.71
CA GLU A 263 -8.68 1.04 5.01
C GLU A 263 -8.04 0.95 6.39
N ALA A 264 -6.78 0.50 6.40
CA ALA A 264 -6.03 0.13 7.58
C ALA A 264 -5.76 1.31 8.53
N PHE A 265 -5.87 1.06 9.84
CA PHE A 265 -5.39 1.94 10.92
C PHE A 265 -4.57 1.16 11.95
N ASN A 266 -3.92 1.88 12.87
CA ASN A 266 -3.50 1.34 14.15
C ASN A 266 -3.64 2.37 15.28
N ILE A 267 -3.58 1.92 16.53
CA ILE A 267 -3.68 2.77 17.72
C ILE A 267 -2.29 3.28 18.16
N PRO A 268 -2.18 4.46 18.80
CA PRO A 268 -0.90 5.01 19.23
C PRO A 268 -0.07 4.07 20.12
N SER A 269 -0.71 3.28 21.00
CA SER A 269 -0.05 2.30 21.88
C SER A 269 0.63 1.14 21.12
N LEU A 270 0.34 0.95 19.83
CA LEU A 270 0.94 -0.07 18.95
C LEU A 270 1.73 0.54 17.77
N ALA A 271 2.01 1.85 17.80
CA ALA A 271 2.67 2.56 16.71
C ALA A 271 4.12 2.09 16.46
N GLU A 272 4.89 1.79 17.52
CA GLU A 272 6.28 1.28 17.37
C GLU A 272 6.33 -0.09 16.67
N GLN A 273 5.42 -1.00 17.04
CA GLN A 273 5.28 -2.30 16.40
C GLN A 273 4.90 -2.14 14.91
N SER A 274 4.03 -1.17 14.60
CA SER A 274 3.66 -0.81 13.23
C SER A 274 4.85 -0.29 12.43
N ALA A 275 5.67 0.59 13.01
CA ALA A 275 6.85 1.16 12.35
C ALA A 275 7.94 0.12 12.07
N TYR A 276 8.00 -0.98 12.82
CA TYR A 276 8.83 -2.14 12.51
C TYR A 276 8.26 -2.96 11.35
N GLN A 277 6.97 -3.30 11.40
CA GLN A 277 6.32 -4.16 10.39
C GLN A 277 6.17 -3.46 9.03
N ALA A 278 5.89 -2.15 9.01
CA ALA A 278 5.80 -1.34 7.80
C ALA A 278 7.09 -1.36 6.95
N ARG A 279 8.26 -1.53 7.57
CA ARG A 279 9.55 -1.64 6.85
C ARG A 279 9.64 -2.87 5.93
N LEU A 280 8.77 -3.86 6.11
CA LEU A 280 8.70 -5.04 5.25
C LEU A 280 7.92 -4.77 3.95
N PHE A 281 7.10 -3.72 3.91
CA PHE A 281 6.14 -3.46 2.83
C PHE A 281 6.27 -2.06 2.19
N VAL A 282 7.06 -1.14 2.78
CA VAL A 282 7.26 0.24 2.29
C VAL A 282 8.60 0.37 1.58
N ALA A 283 8.57 0.70 0.28
CA ALA A 283 9.73 0.72 -0.62
C ALA A 283 10.92 1.58 -0.14
N ASP A 284 10.64 2.72 0.50
CA ASP A 284 11.67 3.68 0.92
C ASP A 284 12.27 3.34 2.31
N GLY A 285 11.82 2.28 2.96
CA GLY A 285 12.19 1.93 4.34
C GLY A 285 11.67 2.92 5.40
N ASN A 286 10.94 3.96 5.00
CA ASN A 286 10.34 4.97 5.87
C ASN A 286 9.09 4.43 6.59
N GLY A 287 9.29 3.41 7.41
CA GLY A 287 8.24 2.79 8.21
C GLY A 287 7.60 3.73 9.23
N GLN A 288 8.28 4.82 9.62
CA GLN A 288 7.71 5.82 10.52
C GLN A 288 6.60 6.61 9.83
N ALA A 289 6.85 7.21 8.66
CA ALA A 289 5.81 7.98 7.95
C ALA A 289 4.59 7.12 7.54
N HIS A 290 4.77 5.81 7.36
CA HIS A 290 3.66 4.88 7.17
C HIS A 290 2.93 4.56 8.49
N ALA A 291 3.65 4.36 9.61
CA ALA A 291 3.03 4.20 10.93
C ALA A 291 2.25 5.46 11.36
N ASP A 292 2.76 6.65 11.04
CA ASP A 292 2.06 7.92 11.30
C ASP A 292 0.72 7.98 10.54
N ARG A 293 0.67 7.52 9.28
CA ARG A 293 -0.57 7.40 8.49
C ARG A 293 -1.54 6.33 8.99
N LEU A 294 -1.04 5.26 9.62
CA LEU A 294 -1.88 4.25 10.26
C LEU A 294 -2.59 4.83 11.50
N VAL A 295 -1.93 5.71 12.25
CA VAL A 295 -2.54 6.39 13.41
C VAL A 295 -3.40 7.59 12.99
N ASP A 296 -3.10 8.22 11.84
CA ASP A 296 -3.90 9.33 11.31
C ASP A 296 -5.25 8.89 10.69
N ILE A 297 -6.34 9.30 11.34
CA ILE A 297 -7.71 9.14 10.84
C ILE A 297 -8.28 10.46 10.27
N HIS A 298 -7.82 11.62 10.76
CA HIS A 298 -8.54 12.89 10.58
C HIS A 298 -7.71 14.01 9.91
N GLY A 299 -6.43 13.77 9.63
CA GLY A 299 -5.50 14.68 8.94
C GLY A 299 -5.33 14.36 7.45
N GLU A 300 -4.19 13.78 7.08
CA GLU A 300 -3.85 13.40 5.69
C GLU A 300 -4.92 12.49 5.09
N ARG A 301 -5.40 11.49 5.84
CA ARG A 301 -6.43 10.55 5.38
C ARG A 301 -7.72 11.26 4.97
N LEU A 302 -8.27 12.11 5.85
CA LEU A 302 -9.52 12.82 5.59
C LEU A 302 -9.37 13.86 4.48
N ALA A 303 -8.24 14.56 4.43
CA ALA A 303 -7.92 15.50 3.35
C ALA A 303 -7.83 14.80 1.98
N LYS A 304 -7.21 13.61 1.92
CA LYS A 304 -7.17 12.77 0.71
C LYS A 304 -8.54 12.23 0.32
N MET A 305 -9.37 11.84 1.29
CA MET A 305 -10.76 11.44 1.03
C MET A 305 -11.54 12.57 0.32
N ASP A 306 -11.41 13.81 0.82
CA ASP A 306 -12.05 15.00 0.23
C ASP A 306 -11.50 15.31 -1.17
N GLN A 307 -10.18 15.26 -1.35
CA GLN A 307 -9.51 15.50 -2.63
C GLN A 307 -9.90 14.49 -3.72
N HIS A 308 -10.11 13.22 -3.34
CA HIS A 308 -10.33 12.13 -4.30
C HIS A 308 -11.80 11.71 -4.48
N GLY A 309 -12.74 12.25 -3.70
CA GLY A 309 -14.16 11.90 -3.78
C GLY A 309 -14.54 10.63 -3.02
N VAL A 310 -13.78 10.28 -1.98
CA VAL A 310 -14.12 9.18 -1.06
C VAL A 310 -15.09 9.73 -0.02
N ALA A 311 -16.36 9.38 -0.21
CA ALA A 311 -17.44 9.84 0.64
C ALA A 311 -17.38 9.18 2.02
N HIS A 312 -17.06 7.89 2.07
CA HIS A 312 -17.04 7.11 3.31
C HIS A 312 -15.92 6.07 3.31
N THR A 313 -15.35 5.82 4.48
CA THR A 313 -14.28 4.84 4.73
C THR A 313 -14.68 3.90 5.86
N ILE A 314 -14.55 2.59 5.66
CA ILE A 314 -14.69 1.60 6.73
C ILE A 314 -13.28 1.23 7.21
N LEU A 315 -12.98 1.59 8.46
CA LEU A 315 -11.67 1.42 9.08
C LEU A 315 -11.48 0.00 9.64
N SER A 316 -10.28 -0.54 9.49
CA SER A 316 -9.88 -1.87 10.00
C SER A 316 -8.49 -1.86 10.62
N LEU A 317 -8.26 -2.68 11.65
CA LEU A 317 -6.92 -2.78 12.26
C LEU A 317 -5.96 -3.45 11.29
N THR A 318 -4.80 -2.82 11.07
CA THR A 318 -3.79 -3.33 10.14
C THR A 318 -3.27 -4.73 10.51
N ALA A 319 -2.85 -5.50 9.50
CA ALA A 319 -2.21 -6.79 9.68
C ALA A 319 -0.82 -6.64 10.36
N PRO A 320 -0.44 -7.55 11.27
CA PRO A 320 -1.14 -8.76 11.70
C PRO A 320 -2.22 -8.52 12.78
N GLY A 321 -2.25 -7.32 13.40
CA GLY A 321 -3.23 -6.96 14.41
C GLY A 321 -3.33 -7.96 15.56
N ILE A 322 -4.56 -8.32 15.93
CA ILE A 322 -4.84 -9.24 17.05
C ILE A 322 -4.36 -10.68 16.76
N GLN A 323 -4.21 -11.05 15.49
CA GLN A 323 -3.81 -12.41 15.09
C GLN A 323 -2.35 -12.75 15.40
N ASP A 324 -1.53 -11.77 15.83
CA ASP A 324 -0.13 -12.01 16.25
C ASP A 324 0.03 -12.45 17.72
N PHE A 325 -0.95 -12.09 18.56
CA PHE A 325 -0.96 -12.46 19.97
C PHE A 325 -1.21 -13.97 20.07
N ASP A 326 -0.36 -14.70 20.80
CA ASP A 326 -0.50 -16.13 21.10
C ASP A 326 -1.15 -16.41 22.47
N GLU A 327 -1.24 -15.39 23.33
CA GLU A 327 -1.90 -15.46 24.63
C GLU A 327 -3.36 -14.96 24.56
N PRO A 328 -4.38 -15.84 24.74
CA PRO A 328 -5.79 -15.50 24.51
C PRO A 328 -6.29 -14.28 25.28
N LYS A 329 -5.83 -14.09 26.51
CA LYS A 329 -6.22 -12.97 27.38
C LYS A 329 -5.62 -11.64 26.92
N ALA A 330 -4.38 -11.66 26.44
CA ALA A 330 -3.73 -10.47 25.88
C ALA A 330 -4.41 -10.07 24.56
N ALA A 331 -4.67 -11.05 23.69
CA ALA A 331 -5.40 -10.85 22.44
C ALA A 331 -6.81 -10.26 22.65
N ALA A 332 -7.58 -10.79 23.61
CA ALA A 332 -8.92 -10.29 23.94
C ALA A 332 -8.89 -8.87 24.53
N ALA A 333 -7.92 -8.55 25.38
CA ALA A 333 -7.74 -7.21 25.92
C ALA A 333 -7.36 -6.20 24.82
N ALA A 334 -6.41 -6.55 23.95
CA ALA A 334 -5.98 -5.72 22.83
C ALA A 334 -7.11 -5.50 21.80
N ALA A 335 -7.89 -6.53 21.48
CA ALA A 335 -9.06 -6.42 20.62
C ALA A 335 -10.06 -5.37 21.15
N LYS A 336 -10.36 -5.45 22.46
CA LYS A 336 -11.25 -4.50 23.11
C LYS A 336 -10.69 -3.07 23.14
N GLU A 337 -9.39 -2.89 23.43
CA GLU A 337 -8.72 -1.57 23.40
C GLU A 337 -8.81 -0.94 22.00
N VAL A 338 -8.46 -1.69 20.96
CA VAL A 338 -8.54 -1.25 19.56
C VAL A 338 -9.97 -0.87 19.17
N ASN A 339 -10.95 -1.72 19.48
CA ASN A 339 -12.35 -1.49 19.14
C ASN A 339 -12.91 -0.25 19.87
N ASP A 340 -12.58 -0.08 21.15
CA ASP A 340 -13.00 1.10 21.92
C ASP A 340 -12.33 2.39 21.40
N TRP A 341 -11.06 2.33 20.97
CA TRP A 341 -10.34 3.47 20.40
C TRP A 341 -10.91 3.89 19.03
N VAL A 342 -11.09 2.94 18.09
CA VAL A 342 -11.59 3.29 16.75
C VAL A 342 -13.05 3.73 16.79
N HIS A 343 -13.86 3.22 17.72
CA HIS A 343 -15.19 3.76 17.98
C HIS A 343 -15.16 5.25 18.35
N GLN A 344 -14.18 5.69 19.17
CA GLN A 344 -14.00 7.11 19.53
C GLN A 344 -13.58 7.97 18.32
N GLN A 345 -12.74 7.44 17.41
CA GLN A 345 -12.40 8.16 16.17
C GLN A 345 -13.62 8.24 15.22
N VAL A 346 -14.37 7.15 15.08
CA VAL A 346 -15.62 7.13 14.29
C VAL A 346 -16.64 8.14 14.82
N GLN A 347 -16.81 8.30 16.15
CA GLN A 347 -17.77 9.28 16.69
C GLN A 347 -17.38 10.74 16.44
N GLN A 348 -16.13 11.06 16.11
CA GLN A 348 -15.73 12.43 15.73
C GLN A 348 -16.22 12.79 14.32
N ASN A 349 -16.27 11.83 13.41
CA ASN A 349 -16.66 12.04 12.00
C ASN A 349 -17.58 10.91 11.46
N PRO A 350 -18.74 10.63 12.09
CA PRO A 350 -19.53 9.41 11.87
C PRO A 350 -20.25 9.35 10.52
N LYS A 351 -20.20 10.41 9.71
CA LYS A 351 -20.69 10.42 8.32
C LYS A 351 -19.61 10.04 7.30
N ARG A 352 -18.34 10.07 7.73
CA ARG A 352 -17.16 9.80 6.89
C ARG A 352 -16.52 8.47 7.23
N PHE A 353 -16.68 7.99 8.46
CA PHE A 353 -16.08 6.76 8.93
C PHE A 353 -17.10 5.81 9.54
N SER A 354 -16.88 4.52 9.28
CA SER A 354 -17.38 3.37 10.05
C SER A 354 -16.19 2.49 10.42
N ALA A 355 -16.39 1.43 11.20
CA ALA A 355 -15.32 0.50 11.56
C ALA A 355 -15.77 -0.97 11.52
N PHE A 356 -14.79 -1.83 11.24
CA PHE A 356 -14.86 -3.27 11.43
C PHE A 356 -14.34 -3.66 12.82
N ALA A 357 -14.95 -4.69 13.42
CA ALA A 357 -14.48 -5.28 14.66
C ALA A 357 -13.16 -6.02 14.44
N SER A 358 -12.17 -5.70 15.26
CA SER A 358 -10.97 -6.51 15.45
C SER A 358 -11.26 -7.56 16.51
N LEU A 359 -10.98 -8.84 16.25
CA LEU A 359 -11.38 -9.95 17.12
C LEU A 359 -10.18 -10.79 17.55
N SER A 360 -10.21 -11.27 18.80
CA SER A 360 -9.36 -12.38 19.24
C SER A 360 -10.00 -13.68 18.76
N MET A 361 -9.32 -14.38 17.86
CA MET A 361 -9.84 -15.60 17.24
C MET A 361 -9.19 -16.85 17.85
N HIS A 362 -8.88 -16.80 19.15
CA HIS A 362 -8.39 -17.94 19.93
C HIS A 362 -9.50 -18.95 20.27
N ASN A 363 -10.75 -18.48 20.39
CA ASN A 363 -11.91 -19.33 20.56
C ASN A 363 -13.17 -18.64 20.01
N PRO A 364 -14.15 -19.39 19.50
CA PRO A 364 -15.31 -18.83 18.82
C PRO A 364 -16.28 -18.09 19.76
N LYS A 365 -16.26 -18.40 21.07
CA LYS A 365 -17.15 -17.76 22.04
C LYS A 365 -16.72 -16.32 22.30
N ASP A 366 -15.47 -16.08 22.64
CA ASP A 366 -14.99 -14.73 22.95
C ASP A 366 -14.99 -13.83 21.70
N ALA A 367 -14.70 -14.40 20.52
CA ALA A 367 -14.90 -13.73 19.23
C ALA A 367 -16.37 -13.35 18.98
N SER A 368 -17.32 -14.23 19.32
CA SER A 368 -18.76 -13.97 19.21
C SER A 368 -19.22 -12.85 20.15
N ASP A 369 -18.79 -12.89 21.41
CA ASP A 369 -19.20 -11.92 22.43
C ASP A 369 -18.68 -10.51 22.08
N GLU A 370 -17.42 -10.38 21.68
CA GLU A 370 -16.85 -9.09 21.26
C GLU A 370 -17.48 -8.59 19.94
N LEU A 371 -17.77 -9.48 18.98
CA LEU A 371 -18.48 -9.08 17.77
C LEU A 371 -19.90 -8.57 18.07
N ARG A 372 -20.63 -9.24 18.97
CA ARG A 372 -21.96 -8.78 19.42
C ARG A 372 -21.86 -7.39 20.07
N ARG A 373 -20.87 -7.17 20.94
CA ARG A 373 -20.60 -5.87 21.56
C ARG A 373 -20.32 -4.78 20.51
N CYS A 374 -19.38 -5.05 19.60
CA CYS A 374 -19.01 -4.11 18.54
C CYS A 374 -20.19 -3.73 17.64
N VAL A 375 -21.01 -4.69 17.20
CA VAL A 375 -22.16 -4.41 16.33
C VAL A 375 -23.31 -3.74 17.10
N LYS A 376 -23.67 -4.24 18.29
CA LYS A 376 -24.88 -3.78 19.02
C LYS A 376 -24.65 -2.53 19.86
N GLU A 377 -23.45 -2.32 20.41
CA GLU A 377 -23.14 -1.20 21.31
C GLU A 377 -22.30 -0.13 20.61
N LEU A 378 -21.28 -0.52 19.85
CA LEU A 378 -20.36 0.43 19.17
C LEU A 378 -20.84 0.84 17.77
N GLY A 379 -21.81 0.12 17.20
CA GLY A 379 -22.37 0.37 15.87
C GLY A 379 -21.43 0.01 14.71
N PHE A 380 -20.57 -0.98 14.90
CA PHE A 380 -19.67 -1.47 13.84
C PHE A 380 -20.44 -2.25 12.77
N VAL A 381 -19.90 -2.23 11.55
CA VAL A 381 -20.60 -2.73 10.36
C VAL A 381 -20.21 -4.16 9.97
N GLY A 382 -19.34 -4.80 10.74
CA GLY A 382 -18.90 -6.19 10.57
C GLY A 382 -17.63 -6.50 11.36
N ALA A 383 -16.90 -7.53 10.93
CA ALA A 383 -15.55 -7.84 11.42
C ALA A 383 -14.52 -7.79 10.29
N LEU A 384 -13.25 -7.50 10.62
CA LEU A 384 -12.11 -7.80 9.76
C LEU A 384 -11.06 -8.53 10.61
N VAL A 385 -10.58 -9.65 10.09
CA VAL A 385 -9.63 -10.54 10.75
C VAL A 385 -8.49 -10.86 9.80
N ASN A 386 -7.26 -10.77 10.31
CA ASN A 386 -6.03 -10.96 9.56
C ASN A 386 -5.66 -12.44 9.45
N ASP A 387 -6.43 -13.20 8.66
CA ASP A 387 -6.26 -14.63 8.43
C ASP A 387 -6.29 -15.42 9.76
N ASN A 388 -5.58 -16.55 9.83
CA ASN A 388 -5.50 -17.44 10.97
C ASN A 388 -4.89 -16.80 12.23
N GLN A 389 -5.43 -17.17 13.39
CA GLN A 389 -4.93 -16.72 14.70
C GLN A 389 -3.69 -17.53 15.07
N ARG A 390 -2.58 -16.84 15.35
CA ARG A 390 -1.41 -17.47 15.97
C ARG A 390 -1.78 -18.03 17.34
N LEU A 391 -1.42 -19.28 17.58
CA LEU A 391 -1.55 -19.96 18.87
C LEU A 391 -0.15 -20.21 19.47
N PRO A 392 -0.07 -20.64 20.75
CA PRO A 392 1.19 -21.09 21.32
C PRO A 392 1.86 -22.22 20.51
N ASN A 393 3.18 -22.34 20.60
CA ASN A 393 3.99 -23.36 19.91
C ASN A 393 4.02 -23.28 18.37
N ASP A 394 3.80 -22.08 17.79
CA ASP A 394 3.71 -21.85 16.32
C ASP A 394 2.54 -22.61 15.63
N GLU A 395 1.51 -23.01 16.39
CA GLU A 395 0.23 -23.47 15.83
C GLU A 395 -0.64 -22.28 15.35
N ALA A 396 -1.70 -22.58 14.61
CA ALA A 396 -2.63 -21.59 14.08
C ALA A 396 -4.07 -22.11 14.08
N ALA A 397 -5.02 -21.28 14.52
CA ALA A 397 -6.45 -21.57 14.43
C ALA A 397 -6.99 -21.12 13.06
N TRP A 398 -7.61 -22.07 12.36
CA TRP A 398 -8.32 -21.88 11.09
C TRP A 398 -9.83 -21.95 11.34
N TYR A 399 -10.59 -21.13 10.64
CA TYR A 399 -12.00 -20.86 10.98
C TYR A 399 -12.99 -21.73 10.21
N ASP A 400 -12.51 -22.83 9.63
CA ASP A 400 -13.25 -23.73 8.75
C ASP A 400 -13.73 -25.03 9.43
N GLN A 401 -13.33 -25.26 10.67
CA GLN A 401 -13.70 -26.44 11.46
C GLN A 401 -15.03 -26.25 12.23
N PRO A 402 -15.77 -27.34 12.56
CA PRO A 402 -17.13 -27.25 13.15
C PRO A 402 -17.24 -26.49 14.48
N GLU A 403 -16.18 -26.37 15.27
CA GLU A 403 -16.17 -25.54 16.48
C GLU A 403 -16.51 -24.06 16.19
N TRP A 404 -16.13 -23.57 15.00
CA TRP A 404 -16.38 -22.21 14.55
C TRP A 404 -17.82 -21.94 14.11
N ASP A 405 -18.67 -22.96 13.98
CA ASP A 405 -20.08 -22.81 13.62
C ASP A 405 -20.84 -21.90 14.61
N SER A 406 -20.43 -21.89 15.88
CA SER A 406 -20.99 -21.00 16.90
C SER A 406 -20.67 -19.51 16.64
N PHE A 407 -19.49 -19.22 16.09
CA PHE A 407 -19.11 -17.88 15.64
C PHE A 407 -19.82 -17.52 14.34
N TRP A 408 -19.88 -18.42 13.35
CA TRP A 408 -20.59 -18.17 12.09
C TRP A 408 -22.11 -17.98 12.29
N THR A 409 -22.70 -18.69 13.25
CA THR A 409 -24.08 -18.42 13.73
C THR A 409 -24.19 -16.99 14.24
N THR A 410 -23.26 -16.53 15.09
CA THR A 410 -23.25 -15.14 15.58
C THR A 410 -23.13 -14.11 14.45
N VAL A 411 -22.23 -14.32 13.47
CA VAL A 411 -22.08 -13.43 12.31
C VAL A 411 -23.40 -13.33 11.53
N THR A 412 -24.06 -14.47 11.26
CA THR A 412 -25.34 -14.50 10.53
C THR A 412 -26.54 -13.96 11.32
N GLU A 413 -26.58 -14.11 12.64
CA GLU A 413 -27.60 -13.49 13.50
C GLU A 413 -27.48 -11.96 13.57
N LEU A 414 -26.25 -11.45 13.44
CA LEU A 414 -25.98 -10.02 13.39
C LEU A 414 -26.22 -9.42 12.00
N ASP A 415 -26.36 -10.26 10.96
CA ASP A 415 -26.50 -9.92 9.54
C ASP A 415 -25.35 -9.05 8.97
N VAL A 416 -24.18 -9.10 9.61
CA VAL A 416 -22.98 -8.38 9.17
C VAL A 416 -22.02 -9.29 8.41
N PRO A 417 -21.18 -8.76 7.50
CA PRO A 417 -20.11 -9.54 6.88
C PRO A 417 -18.86 -9.67 7.76
N PHE A 418 -18.07 -10.67 7.42
CA PHE A 418 -16.73 -10.92 7.96
C PHE A 418 -15.72 -10.76 6.82
N TYR A 419 -14.77 -9.85 6.97
CA TYR A 419 -13.69 -9.62 6.03
C TYR A 419 -12.48 -10.48 6.43
N LEU A 420 -12.06 -11.38 5.54
CA LEU A 420 -10.89 -12.22 5.72
C LEU A 420 -9.71 -11.55 4.99
N HIS A 421 -8.88 -10.84 5.75
CA HIS A 421 -7.74 -10.06 5.29
C HIS A 421 -6.44 -10.88 5.44
N PRO A 422 -5.41 -10.68 4.60
CA PRO A 422 -4.17 -11.44 4.71
C PRO A 422 -3.28 -11.14 5.93
N ILE A 423 -2.33 -12.06 6.17
CA ILE A 423 -1.22 -11.93 7.11
C ILE A 423 0.08 -12.46 6.49
N ALA A 424 1.23 -11.95 6.93
CA ALA A 424 2.53 -12.51 6.56
C ALA A 424 2.71 -13.92 7.15
N PRO A 425 3.23 -14.91 6.39
CA PRO A 425 3.49 -16.25 6.89
C PRO A 425 4.48 -16.22 8.06
N LYS A 426 4.26 -17.10 9.05
CA LYS A 426 5.15 -17.31 10.21
C LYS A 426 5.58 -18.78 10.32
N GLY A 427 6.27 -19.13 11.42
CA GLY A 427 6.63 -20.50 11.77
C GLY A 427 7.36 -21.27 10.66
N GLU A 428 6.95 -22.53 10.46
CA GLU A 428 7.52 -23.43 9.44
C GLU A 428 7.23 -22.99 7.99
N ILE A 429 6.06 -22.37 7.72
CA ILE A 429 5.69 -21.89 6.36
C ILE A 429 6.69 -20.82 5.92
N HIS A 430 6.92 -19.81 6.76
CA HIS A 430 7.95 -18.81 6.52
C HIS A 430 9.33 -19.47 6.34
N ARG A 431 9.73 -20.32 7.30
CA ARG A 431 11.07 -20.94 7.35
C ARG A 431 11.41 -21.77 6.12
N ARG A 432 10.44 -22.49 5.55
CA ARG A 432 10.65 -23.43 4.44
C ARG A 432 10.42 -22.85 3.05
N ILE A 433 9.48 -21.90 2.91
CA ILE A 433 9.05 -21.39 1.60
C ILE A 433 9.62 -20.00 1.35
N TYR A 434 9.52 -19.11 2.34
CA TYR A 434 9.70 -17.66 2.15
C TYR A 434 11.02 -17.08 2.69
N LYS A 435 11.70 -17.74 3.65
CA LYS A 435 12.94 -17.25 4.27
C LYS A 435 13.98 -16.78 3.25
N ASP A 436 14.29 -17.63 2.27
CA ASP A 436 15.29 -17.35 1.22
C ASP A 436 14.66 -16.67 -0.01
N ARG A 437 13.41 -16.18 0.12
CA ARG A 437 12.59 -15.53 -0.91
C ARG A 437 11.76 -14.39 -0.30
N ALA A 438 12.35 -13.62 0.62
CA ALA A 438 11.62 -12.66 1.45
C ALA A 438 10.81 -11.62 0.64
N ALA A 439 11.23 -11.28 -0.58
CA ALA A 439 10.49 -10.40 -1.50
C ALA A 439 9.15 -10.97 -2.01
N LEU A 440 8.82 -12.23 -1.71
CA LEU A 440 7.50 -12.84 -1.97
C LEU A 440 6.56 -12.76 -0.75
N ILE A 441 7.04 -12.24 0.38
CA ILE A 441 6.21 -11.96 1.55
C ILE A 441 5.43 -10.67 1.31
N GLY A 442 4.13 -10.68 1.57
CA GLY A 442 3.24 -9.54 1.30
C GLY A 442 2.36 -9.74 0.07
N PRO A 443 1.87 -8.63 -0.52
CA PRO A 443 0.98 -8.63 -1.69
C PRO A 443 1.54 -9.35 -2.93
N VAL A 444 2.87 -9.53 -3.01
CA VAL A 444 3.53 -10.17 -4.16
C VAL A 444 3.13 -11.63 -4.34
N LEU A 445 2.86 -12.36 -3.25
CA LEU A 445 2.45 -13.77 -3.31
C LEU A 445 1.87 -14.31 -1.99
N SER A 446 2.53 -14.07 -0.85
CA SER A 446 2.23 -14.83 0.37
C SER A 446 0.86 -14.55 0.96
N PHE A 447 0.37 -13.31 0.81
CA PHE A 447 -0.93 -12.87 1.32
C PHE A 447 -2.07 -13.66 0.66
N ALA A 448 -2.20 -13.57 -0.65
CA ALA A 448 -3.19 -14.30 -1.42
C ALA A 448 -3.09 -15.82 -1.24
N ASN A 449 -1.88 -16.38 -1.12
CA ASN A 449 -1.69 -17.82 -0.88
C ASN A 449 -2.30 -18.31 0.45
N ASN A 450 -2.21 -17.53 1.53
CA ASN A 450 -2.79 -17.94 2.82
C ASN A 450 -4.31 -17.74 2.82
N VAL A 451 -4.80 -16.57 2.39
CA VAL A 451 -6.25 -16.27 2.39
C VAL A 451 -7.01 -17.19 1.45
N SER A 452 -6.45 -17.50 0.27
CA SER A 452 -7.09 -18.45 -0.65
C SER A 452 -7.16 -19.86 -0.07
N ALA A 453 -6.11 -20.32 0.63
CA ALA A 453 -6.15 -21.60 1.34
C ALA A 453 -7.21 -21.61 2.45
N HIS A 454 -7.34 -20.51 3.21
CA HIS A 454 -8.32 -20.37 4.28
C HIS A 454 -9.77 -20.35 3.74
N LEU A 455 -10.05 -19.51 2.74
CA LEU A 455 -11.39 -19.40 2.14
C LEU A 455 -11.79 -20.70 1.42
N LEU A 456 -10.87 -21.32 0.68
CA LEU A 456 -11.12 -22.64 0.09
C LEU A 456 -11.33 -23.71 1.16
N GLY A 457 -10.63 -23.64 2.30
CA GLY A 457 -10.87 -24.45 3.49
C GLY A 457 -12.32 -24.33 3.98
N MET A 458 -12.80 -23.10 4.19
CA MET A 458 -14.20 -22.83 4.58
C MET A 458 -15.21 -23.39 3.57
N ILE A 459 -14.93 -23.31 2.27
CA ILE A 459 -15.75 -23.91 1.22
C ILE A 459 -15.75 -25.44 1.33
N VAL A 460 -14.58 -26.10 1.23
CA VAL A 460 -14.53 -27.58 1.18
C VAL A 460 -14.97 -28.25 2.48
N ASN A 461 -14.81 -27.57 3.62
CA ASN A 461 -15.32 -28.01 4.92
C ASN A 461 -16.79 -27.62 5.15
N GLY A 462 -17.49 -27.05 4.16
CA GLY A 462 -18.94 -26.88 4.16
C GLY A 462 -19.49 -25.81 5.11
N VAL A 463 -18.68 -24.80 5.47
CA VAL A 463 -19.10 -23.70 6.37
C VAL A 463 -20.33 -22.98 5.79
N PHE A 464 -20.31 -22.69 4.49
CA PHE A 464 -21.40 -22.00 3.80
C PHE A 464 -22.68 -22.84 3.68
N ASP A 465 -22.59 -24.17 3.71
CA ASP A 465 -23.79 -25.03 3.69
C ASP A 465 -24.48 -25.07 5.06
N ARG A 466 -23.69 -25.01 6.15
CA ARG A 466 -24.20 -24.86 7.52
C ARG A 466 -24.69 -23.45 7.81
N HIS A 467 -24.07 -22.44 7.19
CA HIS A 467 -24.39 -21.03 7.35
C HIS A 467 -24.66 -20.34 6.00
N PRO A 468 -25.75 -20.68 5.30
CA PRO A 468 -26.02 -20.20 3.93
C PRO A 468 -26.27 -18.69 3.81
N LYS A 469 -26.43 -17.98 4.93
CA LYS A 469 -26.53 -16.51 5.00
C LYS A 469 -25.21 -15.83 5.33
N LEU A 470 -24.11 -16.57 5.52
CA LEU A 470 -22.81 -16.01 5.86
C LEU A 470 -22.32 -15.13 4.70
N LYS A 471 -21.89 -13.92 5.03
CA LYS A 471 -21.35 -12.93 4.11
C LYS A 471 -19.84 -12.81 4.36
N ILE A 472 -19.01 -13.20 3.41
CA ILE A 472 -17.55 -13.08 3.48
C ILE A 472 -17.09 -12.02 2.49
N ILE A 473 -16.10 -11.23 2.88
CA ILE A 473 -15.38 -10.31 2.00
C ILE A 473 -13.90 -10.71 1.95
N VAL A 474 -13.29 -10.64 0.78
CA VAL A 474 -11.84 -10.81 0.58
C VAL A 474 -11.28 -9.66 -0.28
N GLY A 475 -10.04 -9.27 -0.03
CA GLY A 475 -9.37 -8.18 -0.75
C GLY A 475 -8.87 -8.60 -2.14
N HIS A 476 -8.11 -7.71 -2.78
CA HIS A 476 -7.18 -8.06 -3.86
C HIS A 476 -7.82 -8.76 -5.08
N LEU A 477 -9.07 -8.38 -5.42
CA LEU A 477 -9.95 -9.05 -6.39
C LEU A 477 -10.07 -10.57 -6.16
N GLY A 478 -10.10 -11.02 -4.90
CA GLY A 478 -10.40 -12.40 -4.52
C GLY A 478 -9.20 -13.33 -4.40
N GLU A 479 -8.01 -12.80 -4.13
CA GLU A 479 -6.86 -13.59 -3.62
C GLU A 479 -6.50 -14.78 -4.55
N HIS A 480 -6.25 -14.48 -5.82
CA HIS A 480 -6.06 -15.44 -6.92
C HIS A 480 -7.27 -16.32 -7.30
N ILE A 481 -8.24 -16.59 -6.40
CA ILE A 481 -9.29 -17.61 -6.62
C ILE A 481 -10.09 -17.38 -7.91
N PRO A 482 -10.56 -16.16 -8.26
CA PRO A 482 -11.31 -15.93 -9.50
C PRO A 482 -10.60 -16.41 -10.77
N PHE A 483 -9.28 -16.27 -10.86
CA PHE A 483 -8.48 -16.68 -12.02
C PHE A 483 -8.31 -18.20 -12.15
N ASP A 484 -8.59 -18.95 -11.08
CA ASP A 484 -8.52 -20.42 -11.04
C ASP A 484 -9.91 -21.07 -10.86
N LEU A 485 -11.01 -20.31 -10.86
CA LEU A 485 -12.38 -20.81 -10.59
C LEU A 485 -12.74 -22.02 -11.45
N TRP A 486 -12.45 -22.00 -12.76
CA TRP A 486 -12.69 -23.16 -13.62
C TRP A 486 -11.90 -24.40 -13.17
N ARG A 487 -10.62 -24.22 -12.85
CA ARG A 487 -9.72 -25.30 -12.44
C ARG A 487 -10.11 -25.87 -11.08
N ILE A 488 -10.49 -25.02 -10.13
CA ILE A 488 -10.92 -25.43 -8.79
C ILE A 488 -12.24 -26.20 -8.86
N ASN A 489 -13.24 -25.65 -9.55
CA ASN A 489 -14.54 -26.29 -9.82
C ASN A 489 -14.34 -27.71 -10.39
N HIS A 490 -13.56 -27.83 -11.47
CA HIS A 490 -13.27 -29.12 -12.11
C HIS A 490 -12.64 -30.13 -11.13
N TRP A 491 -11.70 -29.68 -10.30
CA TRP A 491 -10.94 -30.56 -9.40
C TRP A 491 -11.63 -30.88 -8.06
N LEU A 492 -12.70 -30.18 -7.70
CA LEU A 492 -13.54 -30.45 -6.53
C LEU A 492 -14.81 -31.22 -6.89
N GLU A 493 -15.42 -30.92 -8.04
CA GLU A 493 -16.77 -31.39 -8.40
C GLU A 493 -16.73 -32.49 -9.47
N ASP A 494 -16.05 -32.28 -10.59
CA ASP A 494 -16.00 -33.28 -11.68
C ASP A 494 -15.12 -34.48 -11.29
N VAL A 495 -13.94 -34.21 -10.72
CA VAL A 495 -12.94 -35.24 -10.45
C VAL A 495 -13.09 -35.83 -9.04
N HIS A 496 -13.76 -36.98 -9.00
CA HIS A 496 -13.99 -37.77 -7.80
C HIS A 496 -12.65 -38.30 -7.20
N LYS A 497 -12.07 -37.57 -6.25
CA LYS A 497 -10.82 -37.93 -5.57
C LYS A 497 -11.07 -38.75 -4.30
N PRO A 498 -10.26 -39.78 -4.01
CA PRO A 498 -10.34 -40.54 -2.75
C PRO A 498 -9.59 -39.85 -1.58
N ARG A 499 -9.48 -38.52 -1.56
CA ARG A 499 -8.68 -37.76 -0.58
C ARG A 499 -9.53 -36.76 0.20
N GLY A 500 -9.77 -37.08 1.47
CA GLY A 500 -10.52 -36.22 2.40
C GLY A 500 -12.04 -36.31 2.18
N ALA A 501 -12.80 -35.97 3.22
CA ALA A 501 -14.24 -35.74 3.09
C ALA A 501 -14.46 -34.29 2.67
N VAL A 502 -14.73 -34.06 1.37
CA VAL A 502 -15.26 -32.77 0.92
C VAL A 502 -16.72 -32.70 1.39
N SER A 503 -17.05 -31.64 2.13
CA SER A 503 -18.38 -31.43 2.73
C SER A 503 -19.22 -30.41 1.98
N MET A 504 -18.64 -29.68 1.02
CA MET A 504 -19.35 -28.68 0.21
C MET A 504 -20.51 -29.30 -0.59
N GLN A 505 -21.66 -28.60 -0.66
CA GLN A 505 -22.86 -29.07 -1.35
C GLN A 505 -23.19 -28.32 -2.66
N LYS A 506 -22.52 -27.20 -2.93
CA LYS A 506 -22.70 -26.37 -4.14
C LYS A 506 -21.39 -26.21 -4.92
N THR A 507 -21.47 -25.62 -6.11
CA THR A 507 -20.26 -25.31 -6.89
C THR A 507 -19.49 -24.17 -6.25
N ILE A 508 -18.18 -24.05 -6.53
CA ILE A 508 -17.42 -22.88 -6.05
C ILE A 508 -18.00 -21.55 -6.57
N ARG A 509 -18.57 -21.54 -7.79
CA ARG A 509 -19.21 -20.35 -8.35
C ARG A 509 -20.49 -19.97 -7.61
N ASP A 510 -21.26 -20.94 -7.11
CA ASP A 510 -22.45 -20.65 -6.32
C ASP A 510 -22.09 -19.92 -5.02
N TYR A 511 -21.04 -20.34 -4.31
CA TYR A 511 -20.59 -19.64 -3.10
C TYR A 511 -20.09 -18.21 -3.39
N PHE A 512 -19.44 -17.98 -4.55
CA PHE A 512 -19.13 -16.61 -4.99
C PHE A 512 -20.39 -15.80 -5.37
N ASN A 513 -21.38 -16.43 -6.00
CA ASN A 513 -22.65 -15.80 -6.37
C ASN A 513 -23.62 -15.59 -5.21
N GLU A 514 -23.42 -16.24 -4.06
CA GLU A 514 -24.30 -16.20 -2.89
C GLU A 514 -23.64 -15.54 -1.65
N ASN A 515 -22.45 -15.98 -1.27
CA ASN A 515 -21.86 -15.73 0.06
C ASN A 515 -20.64 -14.80 0.06
N ILE A 516 -19.88 -14.73 -1.02
CA ILE A 516 -18.59 -14.03 -1.05
C ILE A 516 -18.72 -12.71 -1.83
N TRP A 517 -17.96 -11.70 -1.41
CA TRP A 517 -17.71 -10.45 -2.13
C TRP A 517 -16.20 -10.23 -2.24
N VAL A 518 -15.76 -9.56 -3.31
CA VAL A 518 -14.35 -9.19 -3.49
C VAL A 518 -14.20 -7.67 -3.51
N THR A 519 -13.07 -7.14 -3.04
CA THR A 519 -12.75 -5.71 -3.19
C THR A 519 -11.65 -5.44 -4.20
N THR A 520 -11.52 -4.20 -4.65
CA THR A 520 -10.48 -3.75 -5.60
C THR A 520 -9.15 -3.35 -4.93
N SER A 521 -8.98 -3.60 -3.63
CA SER A 521 -7.79 -3.19 -2.88
C SER A 521 -6.49 -3.69 -3.51
N GLY A 522 -5.45 -2.84 -3.56
CA GLY A 522 -4.16 -3.15 -4.19
C GLY A 522 -4.17 -3.61 -5.65
N HIS A 523 -5.33 -3.68 -6.32
CA HIS A 523 -5.47 -4.36 -7.60
C HIS A 523 -6.20 -3.52 -8.65
N PHE A 524 -5.65 -2.31 -8.87
CA PHE A 524 -6.16 -1.26 -9.76
C PHE A 524 -5.96 -1.56 -11.26
N SER A 525 -6.35 -2.76 -11.70
CA SER A 525 -6.19 -3.23 -13.07
C SER A 525 -7.55 -3.38 -13.75
N THR A 526 -7.75 -2.59 -14.81
CA THR A 526 -8.99 -2.62 -15.60
C THR A 526 -9.24 -3.99 -16.25
N LEU A 527 -8.16 -4.71 -16.63
CA LEU A 527 -8.26 -5.99 -17.31
C LEU A 527 -8.71 -7.11 -16.35
N THR A 528 -8.14 -7.14 -15.15
CA THR A 528 -8.49 -8.15 -14.14
C THR A 528 -9.88 -7.87 -13.56
N LEU A 529 -10.24 -6.61 -13.31
CA LEU A 529 -11.60 -6.24 -12.90
C LEU A 529 -12.67 -6.77 -13.87
N LYS A 530 -12.45 -6.65 -15.19
CA LYS A 530 -13.37 -7.19 -16.20
C LYS A 530 -13.45 -8.72 -16.16
N TYR A 531 -12.31 -9.40 -16.07
CA TYR A 531 -12.29 -10.86 -15.96
C TYR A 531 -13.06 -11.35 -14.72
N VAL A 532 -12.87 -10.69 -13.57
CA VAL A 532 -13.58 -11.03 -12.33
C VAL A 532 -15.07 -10.72 -12.43
N GLN A 533 -15.46 -9.59 -13.05
CA GLN A 533 -16.87 -9.30 -13.35
C GLN A 533 -17.53 -10.41 -14.19
N ASP A 534 -16.82 -10.93 -15.20
CA ASP A 534 -17.35 -11.98 -16.07
C ASP A 534 -17.50 -13.35 -15.35
N GLU A 535 -16.69 -13.64 -14.32
CA GLU A 535 -16.77 -14.90 -13.54
C GLU A 535 -17.75 -14.85 -12.35
N ILE A 536 -17.85 -13.74 -11.62
CA ILE A 536 -18.64 -13.63 -10.36
C ILE A 536 -19.75 -12.56 -10.37
N GLY A 537 -19.87 -11.79 -11.45
CA GLY A 537 -20.88 -10.75 -11.60
C GLY A 537 -20.56 -9.42 -10.89
N ILE A 538 -21.12 -8.33 -11.43
CA ILE A 538 -20.85 -6.97 -10.95
C ILE A 538 -21.37 -6.69 -9.53
N ASP A 539 -22.44 -7.36 -9.10
CA ASP A 539 -23.06 -7.18 -7.78
C ASP A 539 -22.21 -7.76 -6.62
N ARG A 540 -21.07 -8.39 -6.96
CA ARG A 540 -20.13 -9.07 -6.05
C ARG A 540 -18.79 -8.36 -5.87
N ILE A 541 -18.63 -7.20 -6.51
CA ILE A 541 -17.38 -6.42 -6.50
C ILE A 541 -17.58 -5.09 -5.78
N LEU A 542 -16.67 -4.75 -4.87
CA LEU A 542 -16.69 -3.53 -4.05
C LEU A 542 -15.43 -2.69 -4.31
N PHE A 543 -15.53 -1.37 -4.28
CA PHE A 543 -14.35 -0.50 -4.29
C PHE A 543 -13.62 -0.53 -2.92
N SER A 544 -12.29 -0.62 -2.96
CA SER A 544 -11.38 -0.38 -1.84
C SER A 544 -10.04 0.16 -2.35
N ILE A 545 -9.27 0.77 -1.44
CA ILE A 545 -7.93 1.31 -1.74
C ILE A 545 -6.85 0.41 -1.15
N ASP A 546 -6.92 0.03 0.13
CA ASP A 546 -5.78 -0.42 0.96
C ASP A 546 -4.86 0.72 1.42
N TYR A 547 -5.43 1.86 1.80
CA TYR A 547 -4.64 2.94 2.41
C TYR A 547 -4.30 2.60 3.87
N PRO A 548 -3.03 2.69 4.32
CA PRO A 548 -1.94 3.47 3.72
C PRO A 548 -0.81 2.64 3.07
N TYR A 549 -1.05 1.38 2.71
CA TYR A 549 -0.11 0.60 1.90
C TYR A 549 -0.13 1.07 0.44
N GLU A 550 -1.34 1.32 -0.06
CA GLU A 550 -1.63 1.89 -1.37
C GLU A 550 -2.04 3.37 -1.28
N LYS A 551 -2.11 4.03 -2.45
CA LYS A 551 -2.38 5.46 -2.55
C LYS A 551 -3.77 5.76 -3.09
N PHE A 552 -4.42 6.76 -2.49
CA PHE A 552 -5.66 7.36 -3.02
C PHE A 552 -5.52 7.79 -4.49
N GLU A 553 -4.35 8.34 -4.85
CA GLU A 553 -4.01 8.71 -6.21
C GLU A 553 -4.14 7.56 -7.19
N ASP A 554 -3.57 6.39 -6.87
CA ASP A 554 -3.52 5.25 -7.78
C ASP A 554 -4.92 4.63 -7.92
N ALA A 555 -5.57 4.31 -6.80
CA ALA A 555 -6.91 3.72 -6.79
C ALA A 555 -7.99 4.63 -7.42
N CYS A 556 -8.08 5.88 -6.96
CA CYS A 556 -9.19 6.76 -7.34
C CYS A 556 -9.01 7.35 -8.74
N ASN A 557 -7.77 7.53 -9.22
CA ASN A 557 -7.56 7.94 -10.61
C ASN A 557 -7.72 6.76 -11.58
N TRP A 558 -7.29 5.55 -11.21
CA TRP A 558 -7.63 4.34 -11.98
C TRP A 558 -9.15 4.19 -12.15
N PHE A 559 -9.92 4.32 -11.07
CA PHE A 559 -11.37 4.18 -11.11
C PHE A 559 -12.03 5.18 -12.07
N LYS A 560 -11.56 6.43 -12.10
CA LYS A 560 -12.02 7.43 -13.09
C LYS A 560 -11.76 6.99 -14.53
N THR A 561 -10.69 6.22 -14.80
CA THR A 561 -10.43 5.68 -16.15
C THR A 561 -11.38 4.56 -16.57
N LEU A 562 -12.26 4.08 -15.68
CA LEU A 562 -13.26 3.07 -16.01
C LEU A 562 -14.49 3.66 -16.72
N ASP A 563 -14.66 4.99 -16.70
CA ASP A 563 -15.67 5.68 -17.50
C ASP A 563 -15.51 5.36 -19.00
N GLY A 564 -16.64 5.18 -19.69
CA GLY A 564 -16.70 4.66 -21.05
C GLY A 564 -16.22 3.22 -21.26
N LYS A 565 -15.65 2.55 -20.25
CA LYS A 565 -15.24 1.13 -20.30
C LYS A 565 -16.22 0.19 -19.61
N PHE A 566 -17.04 0.72 -18.70
CA PHE A 566 -18.12 0.09 -17.94
C PHE A 566 -19.39 0.94 -18.10
N SER A 567 -20.58 0.41 -17.78
CA SER A 567 -21.79 1.26 -17.73
C SER A 567 -21.80 2.13 -16.48
N ALA A 568 -22.55 3.24 -16.50
CA ALA A 568 -22.72 4.09 -15.32
C ALA A 568 -23.38 3.33 -14.14
N GLU A 569 -24.23 2.35 -14.43
CA GLU A 569 -24.83 1.46 -13.42
C GLU A 569 -23.76 0.55 -12.78
N ASP A 570 -22.92 -0.12 -13.59
CA ASP A 570 -21.83 -0.96 -13.08
C ASP A 570 -20.84 -0.18 -12.22
N LEU A 571 -20.54 1.07 -12.60
CA LEU A 571 -19.67 1.96 -11.84
C LEU A 571 -20.31 2.42 -10.53
N ALA A 572 -21.62 2.68 -10.51
CA ALA A 572 -22.35 2.98 -9.27
C ALA A 572 -22.31 1.79 -8.30
N LYS A 573 -22.54 0.58 -8.82
CA LYS A 573 -22.45 -0.69 -8.07
C LYS A 573 -21.09 -0.88 -7.40
N ILE A 574 -19.99 -0.85 -8.16
CA ILE A 574 -18.65 -1.02 -7.60
C ILE A 574 -18.32 0.11 -6.60
N SER A 575 -18.61 1.38 -6.96
CA SER A 575 -18.19 2.52 -6.13
C SER A 575 -18.93 2.64 -4.80
N HIS A 576 -20.22 2.30 -4.73
CA HIS A 576 -21.00 2.45 -3.50
C HIS A 576 -22.25 1.59 -3.38
N GLU A 577 -23.03 1.32 -4.43
CA GLU A 577 -24.37 0.71 -4.23
C GLU A 577 -24.27 -0.72 -3.68
N ASN A 578 -23.26 -1.50 -4.10
CA ASN A 578 -23.01 -2.83 -3.53
C ASN A 578 -22.65 -2.74 -2.05
N SER A 579 -21.79 -1.79 -1.67
CA SER A 579 -21.42 -1.54 -0.27
C SER A 579 -22.63 -1.07 0.56
N GLN A 580 -23.45 -0.14 0.06
CA GLN A 580 -24.67 0.31 0.73
C GLN A 580 -25.68 -0.83 0.94
N LYS A 581 -25.79 -1.75 -0.02
CA LYS A 581 -26.64 -2.94 0.07
C LYS A 581 -26.08 -3.99 1.04
N LEU A 582 -24.76 -4.17 1.09
CA LEU A 582 -24.08 -5.12 1.98
C LEU A 582 -24.06 -4.62 3.43
N PHE A 583 -23.93 -3.30 3.63
CA PHE A 583 -23.86 -2.61 4.91
C PHE A 583 -25.05 -1.66 5.10
N PRO A 584 -26.28 -2.15 5.35
CA PRO A 584 -27.49 -1.33 5.48
C PRO A 584 -27.48 -0.36 6.68
N HIS A 585 -26.44 -0.41 7.51
CA HIS A 585 -26.24 0.46 8.67
C HIS A 585 -25.13 1.51 8.49
N LEU A 586 -24.56 1.65 7.27
CA LEU A 586 -23.67 2.77 6.94
C LEU A 586 -24.38 4.11 7.20
N ARG A 587 -23.81 4.92 8.08
CA ARG A 587 -24.34 6.22 8.47
C ARG A 587 -24.11 7.22 7.32
N SER A 588 -25.21 7.74 6.77
CA SER A 588 -25.24 8.72 5.67
C SER A 588 -25.32 10.20 6.10
#